data_AF-A0A8C4N3Z8-F1
#
_entry.id   AF-A0A8C4N3Z8-F1
#
_cell.length_a   1.000
_cell.length_b   1.000
_cell.length_c   1.000
_cell.angle_alpha   90.00
_cell.angle_beta   90.00
_cell.angle_gamma   90.00
#
_symmetry.space_group_name_H-M   'P 1'
#
loop_
_entity.id
_entity.type
_entity.pdbx_description
1 polymer ?
#
loop_
_entity_poly.entity_id
_entity_poly.type
_entity_poly.pdbx_seq_one_letter_code
_entity_poly.pdbx_strand_id
1 'polypeptide(L)'
;MNALWLLMLLGVAAPPAATDIPVSCMYSDILGSWRFFISKAPLGRDSNCSAGPGSETNQEVIRLQKLNIAMDEHGKEGTFTLVYNQGFEVDLAGYKWFAFFPFSESNGTVISYCDKATPGWVHDVLDQQWGCFYGQRIDPPANKTPLVFTHHSSKRVPRQLFKNNPNIVNAINRIQTKWKARQYPEYHDKPLEMLEKRAGGSLSRLLTPPQSAPVTLDVKRLASSLPKTWDWRDVNGMNFVSPIRDQGCDGGFPYLIAGKYGQDFGMLEEAYCPYKGEDAPCQFQPHARYFTSDYQYVGGFYGACNEALMRLDLINNGPVVVGFQVYDDFMYYSSGVYHHTGLDDVFNPFEQTNHAVLIVGYGHDATSGLDFWTVKNSWGEEWGEDGYFRIRRGNDECAIESIAVTATPIPQLWWKGRGSGTW
;
A
#
# COMPACT_ATOMS: atom_id res chain seq x y z
N MET A 1 3.34 -52.71 -14.83
CA MET A 1 2.16 -51.90 -14.45
C MET A 1 2.68 -50.51 -14.13
N ASN A 2 2.67 -49.63 -15.12
CA ASN A 2 3.23 -48.27 -15.04
C ASN A 2 2.11 -47.32 -14.61
N ALA A 3 2.24 -46.71 -13.43
CA ALA A 3 1.43 -45.56 -13.05
C ALA A 3 2.16 -44.29 -13.51
N LEU A 4 1.70 -43.71 -14.62
CA LEU A 4 2.07 -42.37 -15.05
C LEU A 4 1.55 -41.36 -14.02
N TRP A 5 2.46 -40.71 -13.31
CA TRP A 5 2.17 -39.46 -12.61
C TRP A 5 2.05 -38.34 -13.66
N LEU A 6 0.82 -37.95 -14.00
CA LEU A 6 0.58 -36.71 -14.72
C LEU A 6 0.92 -35.54 -13.79
N LEU A 7 2.08 -34.92 -14.02
CA LEU A 7 2.34 -33.55 -13.62
C LEU A 7 1.37 -32.65 -14.40
N MET A 8 0.25 -32.26 -13.79
CA MET A 8 -0.50 -31.10 -14.25
C MET A 8 0.36 -29.86 -13.99
N LEU A 9 1.17 -29.50 -14.98
CA LEU A 9 1.67 -28.15 -15.18
C LEU A 9 0.44 -27.26 -15.49
N LEU A 10 -0.27 -26.84 -14.44
CA LEU A 10 -1.08 -25.64 -14.51
C LEU A 10 -0.08 -24.51 -14.75
N GLY A 11 -0.03 -24.01 -15.99
CA GLY A 11 0.75 -22.85 -16.35
C GLY A 11 0.29 -21.67 -15.51
N VAL A 12 1.00 -21.40 -14.42
CA VAL A 12 0.97 -20.12 -13.73
C VAL A 12 1.72 -19.18 -14.66
N ALA A 13 1.00 -18.58 -15.60
CA ALA A 13 1.51 -17.41 -16.30
C ALA A 13 1.76 -16.36 -15.22
N ALA A 14 3.00 -15.89 -15.10
CA ALA A 14 3.29 -14.70 -14.33
C ALA A 14 2.36 -13.59 -14.88
N PRO A 15 1.48 -13.00 -14.07
CA PRO A 15 0.66 -11.91 -14.57
C PRO A 15 1.61 -10.78 -15.03
N PRO A 16 1.18 -9.95 -16.01
CA PRO A 16 1.81 -8.63 -16.18
C PRO A 16 1.87 -7.94 -14.81
N ALA A 17 2.79 -6.99 -14.61
CA ALA A 17 3.07 -6.33 -13.34
C ALA A 17 1.83 -5.63 -12.72
N ALA A 18 0.86 -6.41 -12.29
CA ALA A 18 -0.34 -6.03 -11.61
C ALA A 18 0.08 -5.81 -10.16
N THR A 19 0.07 -4.54 -9.79
CA THR A 19 0.47 -4.02 -8.49
C THR A 19 -0.61 -4.23 -7.42
N ASP A 20 -1.85 -4.46 -7.86
CA ASP A 20 -2.99 -4.85 -7.04
C ASP A 20 -3.59 -6.16 -7.60
N ILE A 21 -3.20 -7.29 -7.01
CA ILE A 21 -3.68 -8.61 -7.44
C ILE A 21 -5.01 -8.93 -6.75
N PRO A 22 -5.95 -9.63 -7.42
CA PRO A 22 -7.30 -9.88 -6.89
C PRO A 22 -7.32 -10.97 -5.81
N VAL A 23 -6.41 -10.90 -4.85
CA VAL A 23 -6.31 -11.77 -3.70
C VAL A 23 -7.05 -11.14 -2.53
N SER A 24 -7.69 -11.97 -1.71
CA SER A 24 -8.35 -11.53 -0.48
C SER A 24 -7.95 -12.40 0.70
N CYS A 25 -6.66 -12.49 1.01
CA CYS A 25 -6.18 -13.27 2.15
C CYS A 25 -6.24 -12.46 3.44
N MET A 26 -6.68 -13.10 4.54
CA MET A 26 -6.84 -12.45 5.84
C MET A 26 -5.69 -12.79 6.78
N TYR A 27 -5.52 -11.97 7.83
CA TYR A 27 -4.55 -12.22 8.90
C TYR A 27 -4.69 -13.61 9.55
N SER A 28 -5.91 -14.13 9.66
CA SER A 28 -6.11 -15.49 10.20
C SER A 28 -5.60 -16.60 9.28
N ASP A 29 -5.41 -16.34 7.98
CA ASP A 29 -4.93 -17.33 7.02
C ASP A 29 -3.42 -17.53 7.10
N ILE A 30 -2.67 -16.48 7.44
CA ILE A 30 -1.19 -16.58 7.47
C ILE A 30 -0.66 -17.28 8.72
N LEU A 31 -1.41 -17.30 9.82
CA LEU A 31 -0.93 -17.89 11.08
C LEU A 31 -0.72 -19.41 10.96
N GLY A 32 0.34 -19.90 11.61
CA GLY A 32 0.72 -21.31 11.61
C GLY A 32 2.14 -21.55 11.14
N SER A 33 2.49 -22.83 10.96
CA SER A 33 3.81 -23.23 10.48
C SER A 33 3.85 -23.27 8.96
N TRP A 34 4.85 -22.62 8.38
CA TRP A 34 5.11 -22.58 6.95
C TRP A 34 6.41 -23.30 6.64
N ARG A 35 6.41 -24.10 5.58
CA ARG A 35 7.62 -24.66 4.97
C ARG A 35 7.98 -23.79 3.78
N PHE A 36 9.17 -23.20 3.81
CA PHE A 36 9.75 -22.45 2.71
C PHE A 36 10.77 -23.30 1.97
N PHE A 37 10.66 -23.32 0.64
CA PHE A 37 11.56 -24.03 -0.25
C PHE A 37 12.41 -22.99 -0.97
N ILE A 38 13.72 -23.03 -0.74
CA ILE A 38 14.66 -21.93 -1.05
C ILE A 38 15.66 -22.40 -2.10
N SER A 39 16.12 -21.51 -2.98
CA SER A 39 17.17 -21.82 -3.94
C SER A 39 18.40 -22.44 -3.26
N LYS A 40 18.93 -23.54 -3.82
CA LYS A 40 20.03 -24.30 -3.22
C LYS A 40 21.33 -23.50 -3.04
N ALA A 41 21.63 -22.63 -3.99
CA ALA A 41 22.79 -21.74 -3.95
C ALA A 41 22.34 -20.28 -3.74
N PRO A 42 23.14 -19.46 -3.03
CA PRO A 42 22.94 -18.02 -2.99
C PRO A 42 22.95 -17.42 -4.40
N LEU A 43 22.11 -16.43 -4.58
CA LEU A 43 21.89 -15.68 -5.80
C LEU A 43 22.33 -14.22 -5.59
N GLY A 44 22.41 -13.47 -6.70
CA GLY A 44 22.61 -12.02 -6.65
C GLY A 44 21.28 -11.27 -6.65
N ARG A 45 21.30 -9.99 -6.31
CA ARG A 45 20.13 -9.10 -6.30
C ARG A 45 19.37 -9.05 -7.64
N ASP A 46 20.09 -9.12 -8.75
CA ASP A 46 19.51 -9.05 -10.11
C ASP A 46 18.89 -10.38 -10.58
N SER A 47 18.71 -11.34 -9.68
CA SER A 47 18.24 -12.69 -10.04
C SER A 47 16.75 -12.71 -10.33
N ASN A 48 16.38 -13.45 -11.39
CA ASN A 48 15.01 -13.59 -11.82
C ASN A 48 14.30 -14.74 -11.08
N CYS A 49 13.44 -14.40 -10.12
CA CYS A 49 12.67 -15.37 -9.34
C CYS A 49 11.32 -15.76 -9.98
N SER A 50 10.99 -15.30 -11.19
CA SER A 50 9.69 -15.60 -11.82
C SER A 50 9.43 -17.10 -12.03
N ALA A 51 10.49 -17.93 -12.10
CA ALA A 51 10.39 -19.38 -12.20
C ALA A 51 10.50 -20.12 -10.85
N GLY A 52 10.71 -19.39 -9.75
CA GLY A 52 10.95 -19.96 -8.42
C GLY A 52 12.39 -20.43 -8.16
N PRO A 53 12.62 -21.16 -7.06
CA PRO A 53 13.94 -21.55 -6.56
C PRO A 53 14.65 -22.65 -7.36
N GLY A 54 14.03 -23.19 -8.42
CA GLY A 54 14.53 -24.34 -9.16
C GLY A 54 14.12 -25.69 -8.56
N SER A 55 14.65 -26.78 -9.12
CA SER A 55 14.26 -28.16 -8.75
C SER A 55 14.93 -28.69 -7.48
N GLU A 56 16.11 -28.17 -7.13
CA GLU A 56 16.82 -28.52 -5.90
C GLU A 56 16.70 -27.35 -4.91
N THR A 57 16.18 -27.63 -3.71
CA THR A 57 15.88 -26.58 -2.73
C THR A 57 16.39 -26.93 -1.33
N ASN A 58 16.79 -25.90 -0.59
CA ASN A 58 16.89 -25.97 0.86
C ASN A 58 15.49 -25.76 1.46
N GLN A 59 15.29 -26.19 2.71
CA GLN A 59 14.01 -26.04 3.39
C GLN A 59 14.20 -25.40 4.75
N GLU A 60 13.31 -24.47 5.09
CA GLU A 60 13.16 -23.93 6.43
C GLU A 60 11.70 -23.97 6.85
N VAL A 61 11.47 -24.17 8.16
CA VAL A 61 10.14 -24.07 8.75
C VAL A 61 10.09 -22.84 9.64
N ILE A 62 9.15 -21.95 9.34
CA ILE A 62 8.91 -20.72 10.11
C ILE A 62 7.48 -20.75 10.64
N ARG A 63 7.33 -20.55 11.95
CA ARG A 63 6.05 -20.47 12.64
C ARG A 63 5.65 -19.02 12.85
N LEU A 64 4.49 -18.64 12.30
CA LEU A 64 3.92 -17.30 12.40
C LEU A 64 2.82 -17.28 13.48
N GLN A 65 3.01 -16.46 14.52
CA GLN A 65 2.16 -16.40 15.71
C GLN A 65 1.66 -14.99 15.99
N LYS A 66 0.48 -14.89 16.59
CA LYS A 66 -0.08 -13.59 16.99
C LYS A 66 0.85 -12.86 17.97
N LEU A 67 1.01 -11.55 17.89
CA LEU A 67 0.41 -10.62 16.90
C LEU A 67 1.27 -10.39 15.65
N ASN A 68 2.57 -10.63 15.73
CA ASN A 68 3.52 -10.40 14.64
C ASN A 68 4.82 -11.20 14.83
N ILE A 69 4.78 -12.33 15.54
CA ILE A 69 5.98 -13.10 15.91
C ILE A 69 6.27 -14.15 14.84
N ALA A 70 7.50 -14.17 14.31
CA ALA A 70 8.03 -15.24 13.49
C ALA A 70 9.07 -16.02 14.28
N MET A 71 9.06 -17.35 14.19
CA MET A 71 9.97 -18.21 14.95
C MET A 71 10.45 -19.38 14.10
N ASP A 72 11.76 -19.63 14.08
CA ASP A 72 12.35 -20.79 13.40
C ASP A 72 12.34 -22.06 14.28
N GLU A 73 12.80 -23.18 13.73
CA GLU A 73 12.90 -24.46 14.46
C GLU A 73 13.95 -24.45 15.58
N HIS A 74 14.84 -23.46 15.60
CA HIS A 74 15.88 -23.28 16.63
C HIS A 74 15.45 -22.34 17.76
N GLY A 75 14.22 -21.79 17.70
CA GLY A 75 13.68 -20.86 18.68
C GLY A 75 14.21 -19.44 18.52
N LYS A 76 14.82 -19.08 17.39
CA LYS A 76 15.14 -17.69 17.08
C LYS A 76 13.83 -16.97 16.76
N GLU A 77 13.66 -15.82 17.37
CA GLU A 77 12.48 -14.98 17.18
C GLU A 77 12.80 -13.82 16.23
N GLY A 78 11.78 -13.45 15.48
CA GLY A 78 11.74 -12.32 14.56
C GLY A 78 10.31 -11.83 14.43
N THR A 79 10.04 -11.06 13.39
CA THR A 79 8.72 -10.45 13.17
C THR A 79 8.15 -10.77 11.80
N PHE A 80 6.83 -10.69 11.66
CA PHE A 80 6.19 -10.70 10.35
C PHE A 80 5.06 -9.68 10.27
N THR A 81 4.72 -9.26 9.06
CA THR A 81 3.52 -8.48 8.79
C THR A 81 2.85 -8.97 7.52
N LEU A 82 1.53 -8.86 7.46
CA LEU A 82 0.84 -8.86 6.17
C LEU A 82 1.12 -7.57 5.43
N VAL A 83 1.13 -7.65 4.10
CA VAL A 83 1.04 -6.50 3.20
C VAL A 83 -0.39 -6.44 2.71
N TYR A 84 -1.22 -5.66 3.41
CA TYR A 84 -2.67 -5.58 3.20
C TYR A 84 -3.30 -7.00 3.16
N ASN A 85 -3.82 -7.42 2.01
CA ASN A 85 -4.36 -8.76 1.74
C ASN A 85 -3.59 -9.51 0.63
N GLN A 86 -2.44 -8.97 0.21
CA GLN A 86 -1.72 -9.34 -1.01
C GLN A 86 -0.63 -10.38 -0.78
N GLY A 87 0.04 -10.28 0.36
CA GLY A 87 1.23 -11.06 0.67
C GLY A 87 1.72 -10.81 2.09
N PHE A 88 2.96 -11.18 2.35
CA PHE A 88 3.56 -11.02 3.66
C PHE A 88 5.06 -10.79 3.58
N GLU A 89 5.58 -10.13 4.61
CA GLU A 89 7.01 -10.03 4.86
C GLU A 89 7.35 -10.64 6.22
N VAL A 90 8.45 -11.39 6.29
CA VAL A 90 9.04 -11.93 7.52
C VAL A 90 10.44 -11.38 7.67
N ASP A 91 10.78 -10.82 8.82
CA ASP A 91 12.14 -10.54 9.24
C ASP A 91 12.52 -11.55 10.32
N LEU A 92 13.42 -12.47 9.97
CA LEU A 92 13.84 -13.52 10.88
C LEU A 92 15.30 -13.85 10.64
N ALA A 93 16.02 -13.99 11.74
CA ALA A 93 17.38 -14.48 11.74
C ALA A 93 18.43 -13.65 10.98
N GLY A 94 18.12 -12.39 10.64
CA GLY A 94 18.98 -11.56 9.77
C GLY A 94 18.66 -11.73 8.29
N TYR A 95 17.52 -12.35 7.96
CA TYR A 95 16.98 -12.50 6.61
C TYR A 95 15.58 -11.90 6.52
N LYS A 96 15.31 -11.26 5.39
CA LYS A 96 13.99 -10.77 5.00
C LYS A 96 13.40 -11.67 3.93
N TRP A 97 12.13 -12.04 4.11
CA TRP A 97 11.38 -12.92 3.24
C TRP A 97 10.14 -12.20 2.76
N PHE A 98 9.88 -12.19 1.46
CA PHE A 98 8.68 -11.57 0.91
C PHE A 98 8.09 -12.40 -0.22
N ALA A 99 6.78 -12.64 -0.15
CA ALA A 99 6.03 -13.27 -1.23
C ALA A 99 4.58 -12.77 -1.27
N PHE A 100 4.00 -12.79 -2.47
CA PHE A 100 2.57 -12.63 -2.67
C PHE A 100 1.83 -13.96 -2.50
N PHE A 101 0.55 -13.89 -2.16
CA PHE A 101 -0.35 -15.03 -2.18
C PHE A 101 -0.78 -15.36 -3.63
N PRO A 102 -0.84 -16.63 -4.02
CA PRO A 102 -1.31 -17.03 -5.34
C PRO A 102 -2.84 -16.98 -5.45
N PHE A 103 -3.33 -16.74 -6.66
CA PHE A 103 -4.74 -16.83 -7.02
C PHE A 103 -4.94 -17.52 -8.38
N SER A 104 -6.17 -17.93 -8.66
CA SER A 104 -6.63 -18.28 -10.01
C SER A 104 -7.88 -17.52 -10.35
N GLU A 105 -8.01 -17.06 -11.59
CA GLU A 105 -9.19 -16.37 -12.08
C GLU A 105 -9.79 -17.12 -13.27
N SER A 106 -11.11 -17.29 -13.26
CA SER A 106 -11.88 -17.83 -14.39
C SER A 106 -13.27 -17.22 -14.42
N ASN A 107 -13.70 -16.68 -15.56
CA ASN A 107 -15.01 -16.04 -15.75
C ASN A 107 -15.36 -14.98 -14.68
N GLY A 108 -14.40 -14.14 -14.27
CA GLY A 108 -14.57 -13.12 -13.23
C GLY A 108 -14.71 -13.65 -11.81
N THR A 109 -14.54 -14.97 -11.62
CA THR A 109 -14.48 -15.62 -10.31
C THR A 109 -13.03 -15.81 -9.93
N VAL A 110 -12.64 -15.25 -8.78
CA VAL A 110 -11.27 -15.33 -8.26
C VAL A 110 -11.23 -16.25 -7.05
N ILE A 111 -10.25 -17.15 -7.05
CA ILE A 111 -9.97 -18.10 -5.97
C ILE A 111 -8.61 -17.75 -5.37
N SER A 112 -8.59 -17.35 -4.10
CA SER A 112 -7.36 -17.06 -3.35
C SER A 112 -6.81 -18.31 -2.65
N TYR A 113 -5.50 -18.57 -2.77
CA TYR A 113 -4.81 -19.70 -2.14
C TYR A 113 -3.92 -19.23 -0.98
N CYS A 114 -4.54 -18.84 0.13
CA CYS A 114 -3.88 -18.19 1.27
C CYS A 114 -3.02 -19.12 2.13
N ASP A 115 -2.94 -20.40 1.78
CA ASP A 115 -2.09 -21.43 2.40
C ASP A 115 -0.80 -21.68 1.61
N LYS A 116 -0.57 -20.90 0.55
CA LYS A 116 0.60 -20.98 -0.32
C LYS A 116 1.16 -19.58 -0.55
N ALA A 117 2.41 -19.51 -0.96
CA ALA A 117 3.06 -18.31 -1.45
C ALA A 117 3.54 -18.54 -2.88
N THR A 118 3.42 -17.50 -3.71
CA THR A 118 4.08 -17.43 -5.03
C THR A 118 5.60 -17.50 -4.87
N PRO A 119 6.35 -17.73 -5.98
CA PRO A 119 7.77 -17.41 -6.01
C PRO A 119 8.02 -15.99 -5.49
N GLY A 120 8.79 -15.90 -4.40
CA GLY A 120 9.18 -14.67 -3.74
C GLY A 120 10.68 -14.56 -3.57
N TRP A 121 11.10 -13.58 -2.79
CA TRP A 121 12.50 -13.23 -2.56
C TRP A 121 12.87 -13.38 -1.10
N VAL A 122 14.03 -13.99 -0.86
CA VAL A 122 14.70 -13.98 0.43
C VAL A 122 16.07 -13.36 0.25
N HIS A 123 16.50 -12.51 1.18
CA HIS A 123 17.87 -12.02 1.23
C HIS A 123 18.27 -11.67 2.65
N ASP A 124 19.57 -11.66 2.93
CA ASP A 124 20.05 -11.16 4.21
C ASP A 124 19.82 -9.64 4.33
N VAL A 125 19.77 -9.14 5.57
CA VAL A 125 19.50 -7.72 5.88
C VAL A 125 20.62 -6.77 5.40
N LEU A 126 21.78 -7.28 5.00
CA LEU A 126 22.87 -6.49 4.41
C LEU A 126 22.83 -6.53 2.87
N ASP A 127 21.86 -7.24 2.28
CA ASP A 127 21.59 -7.26 0.84
C ASP A 127 22.78 -7.80 0.03
N GLN A 128 23.43 -8.86 0.57
CA GLN A 128 24.61 -9.49 -0.04
C GLN A 128 24.31 -10.86 -0.66
N GLN A 129 23.39 -11.62 -0.08
CA GLN A 129 23.02 -12.97 -0.47
C GLN A 129 21.52 -13.01 -0.70
N TRP A 130 21.14 -13.29 -1.94
CA TRP A 130 19.74 -13.42 -2.34
C TRP A 130 19.38 -14.89 -2.55
N GLY A 131 18.08 -15.15 -2.59
CA GLY A 131 17.50 -16.42 -2.95
C GLY A 131 16.09 -16.22 -3.44
N CYS A 132 15.62 -17.15 -4.26
CA CYS A 132 14.21 -17.28 -4.55
C CYS A 132 13.61 -18.30 -3.58
N PHE A 133 12.34 -18.15 -3.23
CA PHE A 133 11.64 -19.18 -2.46
C PHE A 133 10.18 -19.28 -2.86
N TYR A 134 9.51 -20.37 -2.48
CA TYR A 134 8.05 -20.40 -2.37
C TYR A 134 7.66 -21.03 -1.03
N GLY A 135 6.42 -20.82 -0.60
CA GLY A 135 5.93 -21.28 0.71
C GLY A 135 4.67 -22.11 0.65
N GLN A 136 4.56 -23.06 1.58
CA GLN A 136 3.35 -23.85 1.82
C GLN A 136 3.13 -24.01 3.32
N ARG A 137 1.90 -23.77 3.77
CA ARG A 137 1.50 -23.99 5.17
C ARG A 137 1.45 -25.50 5.46
N ILE A 138 2.02 -25.91 6.58
CA ILE A 138 2.16 -27.33 6.96
C ILE A 138 0.83 -27.92 7.42
N ASP A 139 0.07 -27.18 8.24
CA ASP A 139 -1.22 -27.60 8.77
C ASP A 139 -2.32 -26.63 8.29
N PRO A 140 -2.78 -26.73 7.03
CA PRO A 140 -3.88 -25.90 6.59
C PRO A 140 -5.15 -26.22 7.40
N PRO A 141 -5.86 -25.24 8.01
CA PRO A 141 -7.18 -25.45 8.57
C PRO A 141 -8.05 -26.29 7.65
N ALA A 142 -8.42 -27.48 8.13
CA ALA A 142 -9.35 -28.36 7.45
C ALA A 142 -10.64 -27.57 7.16
N ASN A 143 -11.11 -27.62 5.92
CA ASN A 143 -12.35 -26.99 5.45
C ASN A 143 -12.39 -25.45 5.39
N LYS A 144 -11.27 -24.73 5.19
CA LYS A 144 -11.39 -23.37 4.64
C LYS A 144 -11.76 -23.47 3.16
N THR A 145 -13.03 -23.19 2.85
CA THR A 145 -13.45 -22.90 1.48
C THR A 145 -12.55 -21.79 0.94
N PRO A 146 -11.99 -21.92 -0.28
CA PRO A 146 -11.25 -20.84 -0.88
C PRO A 146 -12.11 -19.58 -0.87
N LEU A 147 -11.52 -18.44 -0.53
CA LEU A 147 -12.24 -17.17 -0.58
C LEU A 147 -12.54 -16.90 -2.06
N VAL A 148 -13.80 -17.09 -2.42
CA VAL A 148 -14.34 -16.82 -3.74
C VAL A 148 -14.84 -15.39 -3.74
N PHE A 149 -14.15 -14.55 -4.49
CA PHE A 149 -14.66 -13.22 -4.80
C PHE A 149 -15.12 -13.22 -6.26
N THR A 150 -16.40 -12.95 -6.47
CA THR A 150 -16.88 -12.54 -7.78
C THR A 150 -16.73 -11.03 -7.83
N HIS A 151 -15.70 -10.54 -8.50
CA HIS A 151 -15.80 -9.18 -8.99
C HIS A 151 -16.92 -9.23 -10.01
N HIS A 152 -17.82 -8.26 -9.96
CA HIS A 152 -18.53 -7.95 -11.18
C HIS A 152 -17.42 -7.62 -12.16
N SER A 153 -17.03 -8.60 -12.99
CA SER A 153 -16.50 -8.25 -14.28
C SER A 153 -17.65 -7.44 -14.84
N SER A 154 -17.57 -6.12 -14.74
CA SER A 154 -18.08 -5.27 -15.79
C SER A 154 -17.63 -6.01 -17.03
N LYS A 155 -18.58 -6.67 -17.70
CA LYS A 155 -18.36 -7.44 -18.90
C LYS A 155 -17.87 -6.45 -19.94
N ARG A 156 -16.62 -5.97 -19.88
CA ARG A 156 -16.10 -4.86 -20.68
C ARG A 156 -17.23 -3.90 -21.08
N VAL A 157 -17.98 -3.41 -20.08
CA VAL A 157 -19.15 -2.58 -20.36
C VAL A 157 -18.59 -1.33 -21.07
N PRO A 158 -19.13 -0.91 -22.21
CA PRO A 158 -18.49 0.07 -23.08
C PRO A 158 -18.11 1.31 -22.27
N ARG A 159 -16.86 1.78 -22.41
CA ARG A 159 -16.29 3.02 -21.84
C ARG A 159 -17.35 3.93 -21.19
N GLN A 160 -17.74 3.62 -19.96
CA GLN A 160 -18.65 4.50 -19.23
C GLN A 160 -17.89 5.77 -18.97
N LEU A 161 -18.51 6.89 -19.33
CA LEU A 161 -17.92 8.19 -19.20
C LEU A 161 -18.44 8.84 -17.93
N PHE A 162 -17.53 9.41 -17.14
CA PHE A 162 -17.89 10.17 -15.96
C PHE A 162 -18.73 11.38 -16.37
N LYS A 163 -19.90 11.51 -15.75
CA LYS A 163 -20.78 12.66 -15.93
C LYS A 163 -20.91 13.38 -14.61
N ASN A 164 -20.45 14.63 -14.58
CA ASN A 164 -20.70 15.52 -13.45
C ASN A 164 -22.20 15.57 -13.14
N ASN A 165 -22.54 15.31 -11.88
CA ASN A 165 -23.92 15.34 -11.41
C ASN A 165 -24.14 16.55 -10.49
N PRO A 166 -24.82 17.62 -10.95
CA PRO A 166 -25.10 18.77 -10.08
C PRO A 166 -26.03 18.42 -8.92
N ASN A 167 -26.86 17.38 -9.02
CA ASN A 167 -27.81 17.01 -7.98
C ASN A 167 -27.12 16.44 -6.75
N ILE A 168 -26.09 15.58 -6.92
CA ILE A 168 -25.33 15.05 -5.78
C ILE A 168 -24.52 16.17 -5.11
N VAL A 169 -23.89 17.05 -5.89
CA VAL A 169 -23.17 18.21 -5.35
C VAL A 169 -24.10 19.10 -4.51
N ASN A 170 -25.30 19.39 -5.02
CA ASN A 170 -26.32 20.15 -4.29
C ASN A 170 -26.82 19.41 -3.05
N ALA A 171 -26.98 18.09 -3.12
CA ALA A 171 -27.40 17.27 -1.98
C ALA A 171 -26.36 17.28 -0.86
N ILE A 172 -25.08 17.00 -1.18
CA ILE A 172 -23.96 17.05 -0.24
C ILE A 172 -23.90 18.41 0.45
N ASN A 173 -23.93 19.49 -0.34
CA ASN A 173 -23.83 20.86 0.20
C ASN A 173 -25.06 21.30 1.01
N ARG A 174 -26.17 20.57 0.93
CA ARG A 174 -27.41 20.82 1.69
C ARG A 174 -27.47 20.03 2.99
N ILE A 175 -27.02 18.78 3.00
CA ILE A 175 -27.19 17.89 4.17
C ILE A 175 -26.12 18.12 5.26
N GLN A 176 -24.98 18.72 4.90
CA GLN A 176 -23.90 19.01 5.83
C GLN A 176 -23.23 20.35 5.49
N THR A 177 -22.44 20.87 6.44
CA THR A 177 -21.76 22.18 6.33
C THR A 177 -20.26 22.12 6.62
N LYS A 178 -19.71 20.93 6.88
CA LYS A 178 -18.34 20.69 7.33
C LYS A 178 -17.34 20.70 6.17
N TRP A 179 -17.80 20.37 4.97
CA TRP A 179 -17.04 20.47 3.72
C TRP A 179 -17.92 20.90 2.55
N LYS A 180 -17.31 21.27 1.44
CA LYS A 180 -17.98 21.71 0.21
C LYS A 180 -17.66 20.78 -0.95
N ALA A 181 -18.69 20.42 -1.69
CA ALA A 181 -18.57 19.72 -2.95
C ALA A 181 -18.63 20.71 -4.13
N ARG A 182 -17.88 20.42 -5.20
CA ARG A 182 -17.97 21.11 -6.49
C ARG A 182 -17.87 20.12 -7.65
N GLN A 183 -18.30 20.56 -8.83
CA GLN A 183 -18.07 19.82 -10.07
C GLN A 183 -16.66 20.10 -10.59
N TYR A 184 -16.07 19.09 -11.22
CA TYR A 184 -14.78 19.16 -11.92
C TYR A 184 -15.03 18.99 -13.42
N PRO A 185 -15.20 20.09 -14.19
CA PRO A 185 -15.47 20.02 -15.63
C PRO A 185 -14.44 19.19 -16.41
N GLU A 186 -13.19 19.17 -15.97
CA GLU A 186 -12.09 18.39 -16.52
C GLU A 186 -12.29 16.87 -16.42
N TYR A 187 -13.12 16.41 -15.47
CA TYR A 187 -13.50 15.00 -15.33
C TYR A 187 -14.71 14.64 -16.19
N HIS A 188 -15.45 15.63 -16.68
CA HIS A 188 -16.57 15.39 -17.58
C HIS A 188 -16.09 14.67 -18.83
N ASP A 189 -16.79 13.59 -19.22
CA ASP A 189 -16.45 12.75 -20.37
C ASP A 189 -15.11 12.02 -20.29
N LYS A 190 -14.48 11.95 -19.11
CA LYS A 190 -13.34 11.04 -18.91
C LYS A 190 -13.83 9.61 -18.72
N PRO A 191 -13.09 8.59 -19.18
CA PRO A 191 -13.42 7.20 -18.87
C PRO A 191 -13.46 6.97 -17.36
N LEU A 192 -14.52 6.34 -16.87
CA LEU A 192 -14.68 6.07 -15.43
C LEU A 192 -13.53 5.21 -14.88
N GLU A 193 -13.11 4.21 -15.66
CA GLU A 193 -11.95 3.37 -15.35
C GLU A 193 -10.68 4.20 -15.07
N MET A 194 -10.49 5.31 -15.79
CA MET A 194 -9.34 6.19 -15.56
C MET A 194 -9.43 6.90 -14.20
N LEU A 195 -10.63 7.30 -13.78
CA LEU A 195 -10.84 7.90 -12.46
C LEU A 195 -10.71 6.87 -11.33
N GLU A 196 -11.22 5.65 -11.55
CA GLU A 196 -11.07 4.53 -10.61
C GLU A 196 -9.59 4.15 -10.42
N LYS A 197 -8.82 4.08 -11.52
CA LYS A 197 -7.37 3.87 -11.47
C LYS A 197 -6.63 4.98 -10.73
N ARG A 198 -7.02 6.24 -10.95
CA ARG A 198 -6.48 7.39 -10.19
C ARG A 198 -6.79 7.29 -8.70
N ALA A 199 -7.88 6.64 -8.33
CA ALA A 199 -8.25 6.36 -6.94
C ALA A 199 -7.72 5.02 -6.42
N GLY A 200 -6.79 4.38 -7.15
CA GLY A 200 -6.03 3.19 -6.73
C GLY A 200 -6.63 1.85 -7.18
N GLY A 201 -7.78 1.86 -7.85
CA GLY A 201 -8.40 0.67 -8.44
C GLY A 201 -9.37 -0.06 -7.52
N SER A 202 -10.11 -1.00 -8.10
CA SER A 202 -11.20 -1.74 -7.43
C SER A 202 -10.91 -3.23 -7.22
N LEU A 203 -9.70 -3.69 -7.58
CA LEU A 203 -9.34 -5.11 -7.65
C LEU A 203 -9.10 -5.72 -6.27
N SER A 204 -8.46 -5.01 -5.33
CA SER A 204 -8.27 -5.52 -3.97
C SER A 204 -9.22 -4.89 -2.96
N ARG A 205 -10.43 -5.46 -2.89
CA ARG A 205 -11.38 -5.13 -1.84
C ARG A 205 -11.31 -6.13 -0.68
N LEU A 206 -11.04 -5.60 0.51
CA LEU A 206 -11.45 -6.26 1.74
C LEU A 206 -12.93 -5.92 2.00
N LEU A 207 -13.77 -6.94 2.13
CA LEU A 207 -15.19 -6.79 2.49
C LEU A 207 -15.36 -6.03 3.82
N THR A 208 -14.36 -6.06 4.67
CA THR A 208 -14.28 -5.26 5.90
C THR A 208 -12.87 -4.75 6.03
N PRO A 209 -12.62 -3.45 5.85
CA PRO A 209 -11.33 -2.85 6.12
C PRO A 209 -10.89 -3.12 7.56
N PRO A 210 -9.58 -3.27 7.82
CA PRO A 210 -9.10 -3.26 9.19
C PRO A 210 -9.47 -1.93 9.83
N GLN A 211 -9.90 -2.00 11.08
CA GLN A 211 -10.04 -0.81 11.91
C GLN A 211 -8.70 -0.45 12.52
N SER A 212 -8.49 0.83 12.77
CA SER A 212 -7.39 1.30 13.60
C SER A 212 -7.34 0.57 14.95
N ALA A 213 -6.13 0.33 15.42
CA ALA A 213 -5.86 -0.31 16.69
C ALA A 213 -6.27 0.58 17.86
N PRO A 214 -6.67 0.01 19.01
CA PRO A 214 -6.96 0.80 20.19
C PRO A 214 -5.71 1.53 20.69
N VAL A 215 -5.87 2.81 21.02
CA VAL A 215 -4.79 3.62 21.59
C VAL A 215 -4.54 3.21 23.05
N THR A 216 -3.31 2.78 23.36
CA THR A 216 -2.91 2.44 24.73
C THR A 216 -2.73 3.70 25.59
N LEU A 217 -2.79 3.55 26.92
CA LEU A 217 -2.61 4.69 27.83
C LEU A 217 -1.24 5.36 27.68
N ASP A 218 -0.18 4.59 27.41
CA ASP A 218 1.17 5.14 27.26
C ASP A 218 1.32 5.88 25.93
N VAL A 219 0.79 5.33 24.84
CA VAL A 219 0.74 6.03 23.54
C VAL A 219 -0.07 7.33 23.67
N LYS A 220 -1.21 7.29 24.37
CA LYS A 220 -2.02 8.49 24.63
C LYS A 220 -1.27 9.55 25.42
N ARG A 221 -0.48 9.15 26.42
CA ARG A 221 0.38 10.07 27.19
C ARG A 221 1.45 10.70 26.32
N LEU A 222 2.14 9.92 25.49
CA LEU A 222 3.15 10.42 24.55
C LEU A 222 2.54 11.40 23.54
N ALA A 223 1.39 11.06 22.97
CA ALA A 223 0.69 11.93 22.01
C ALA A 223 0.16 13.22 22.65
N SER A 224 -0.10 13.23 23.97
CA SER A 224 -0.62 14.40 24.69
C SER A 224 0.38 15.56 24.78
N SER A 225 1.68 15.29 24.68
CA SER A 225 2.72 16.33 24.66
C SER A 225 2.97 16.93 23.27
N LEU A 226 2.38 16.36 22.21
CA LEU A 226 2.57 16.87 20.86
C LEU A 226 1.86 18.22 20.66
N PRO A 227 2.36 19.08 19.76
CA PRO A 227 1.66 20.28 19.32
C PRO A 227 0.20 20.00 18.95
N LYS A 228 -0.71 20.94 19.24
CA LYS A 228 -2.12 20.81 18.86
C LYS A 228 -2.34 20.83 17.34
N THR A 229 -1.43 21.47 16.62
CA THR A 229 -1.43 21.59 15.16
C THR A 229 0.00 21.36 14.66
N TRP A 230 0.12 20.76 13.48
CA TRP A 230 1.39 20.57 12.79
C TRP A 230 1.18 20.61 11.29
N ASP A 231 2.10 21.21 10.54
CA ASP A 231 2.06 21.24 9.08
C ASP A 231 3.47 21.30 8.50
N TRP A 232 3.90 20.23 7.83
CA TRP A 232 5.22 20.18 7.18
C TRP A 232 5.36 21.16 6.01
N ARG A 233 4.26 21.76 5.56
CA ARG A 233 4.28 22.83 4.55
C ARG A 233 4.71 24.18 5.13
N ASP A 234 4.62 24.33 6.45
CA ASP A 234 5.02 25.54 7.16
C ASP A 234 5.51 25.22 8.58
N VAL A 235 6.79 24.84 8.68
CA VAL A 235 7.49 24.71 9.96
C VAL A 235 8.38 25.94 10.13
N ASN A 236 7.88 26.95 10.84
CA ASN A 236 8.55 28.24 11.04
C ASN A 236 8.90 28.97 9.73
N GLY A 237 7.97 28.98 8.76
CA GLY A 237 8.15 29.61 7.45
C GLY A 237 8.87 28.74 6.41
N MET A 238 9.19 27.48 6.75
CA MET A 238 9.86 26.55 5.84
C MET A 238 8.92 25.43 5.39
N ASN A 239 8.86 25.22 4.08
CA ASN A 239 8.13 24.10 3.46
C ASN A 239 9.07 22.91 3.23
N PHE A 240 8.68 21.73 3.71
CA PHE A 240 9.38 20.46 3.54
C PHE A 240 8.66 19.47 2.61
N VAL A 241 7.51 19.87 2.06
CA VAL A 241 6.67 19.04 1.18
C VAL A 241 6.92 19.43 -0.28
N SER A 242 7.23 18.44 -1.12
CA SER A 242 7.42 18.63 -2.56
C SER A 242 6.11 19.10 -3.25
N PRO A 243 6.18 19.66 -4.47
CA PRO A 243 4.99 20.07 -5.23
C PRO A 243 3.97 18.94 -5.46
N ILE A 244 2.71 19.31 -5.70
CA ILE A 244 1.65 18.37 -6.09
C ILE A 244 1.98 17.74 -7.45
N ARG A 245 1.50 16.52 -7.69
CA ARG A 245 1.62 15.79 -8.97
C ARG A 245 0.27 15.21 -9.39
N ASP A 246 0.24 14.58 -10.57
CA ASP A 246 -0.95 13.90 -11.12
C ASP A 246 -0.64 12.44 -11.52
N GLN A 247 -1.32 11.43 -10.94
CA GLN A 247 -1.17 10.01 -11.32
C GLN A 247 -2.15 9.55 -12.42
N GLY A 248 -1.86 8.36 -13.00
CA GLY A 248 -2.72 7.65 -13.94
C GLY A 248 -2.52 6.13 -14.08
N CYS A 249 -1.68 5.46 -13.28
CA CYS A 249 -1.35 4.03 -13.44
C CYS A 249 -2.01 3.12 -12.41
N ASP A 250 -1.97 1.81 -12.71
CA ASP A 250 -2.53 0.74 -11.90
C ASP A 250 -1.70 0.56 -10.61
N GLY A 251 -2.22 1.05 -9.49
CA GLY A 251 -2.02 0.59 -8.10
C GLY A 251 -0.58 0.40 -7.54
N GLY A 252 -0.53 -0.07 -6.29
CA GLY A 252 0.70 -0.44 -5.59
C GLY A 252 0.62 -0.18 -4.08
N PHE A 253 1.48 -0.85 -3.31
CA PHE A 253 1.48 -0.75 -1.85
C PHE A 253 2.69 0.05 -1.35
N PRO A 254 2.49 1.18 -0.65
CA PRO A 254 3.58 2.02 -0.16
C PRO A 254 4.63 1.26 0.66
N TYR A 255 4.22 0.26 1.44
CA TYR A 255 5.11 -0.62 2.19
C TYR A 255 6.15 -1.31 1.29
N LEU A 256 5.70 -1.82 0.13
CA LEU A 256 6.56 -2.51 -0.83
C LEU A 256 7.36 -1.56 -1.71
N ILE A 257 6.88 -0.34 -1.93
CA ILE A 257 7.53 0.61 -2.84
C ILE A 257 8.48 1.54 -2.08
N ALA A 258 7.95 2.40 -1.20
CA ALA A 258 8.76 3.33 -0.41
C ALA A 258 9.68 2.59 0.58
N GLY A 259 9.21 1.47 1.10
CA GLY A 259 9.96 0.59 1.99
C GLY A 259 10.84 -0.41 1.24
N LYS A 260 10.28 -1.58 0.93
CA LYS A 260 11.04 -2.73 0.42
C LYS A 260 11.81 -2.44 -0.87
N TYR A 261 11.16 -1.98 -1.94
CA TYR A 261 11.83 -1.69 -3.21
C TYR A 261 12.84 -0.54 -3.06
N GLY A 262 12.50 0.49 -2.27
CA GLY A 262 13.42 1.56 -1.92
C GLY A 262 14.67 1.06 -1.17
N GLN A 263 14.54 0.06 -0.30
CA GLN A 263 15.66 -0.56 0.40
C GLN A 263 16.49 -1.47 -0.52
N ASP A 264 15.83 -2.33 -1.29
CA ASP A 264 16.50 -3.39 -2.06
C ASP A 264 17.11 -2.85 -3.36
N PHE A 265 16.36 -2.00 -4.09
CA PHE A 265 16.73 -1.56 -5.43
C PHE A 265 17.01 -0.06 -5.50
N GLY A 266 16.45 0.73 -4.58
CA GLY A 266 16.58 2.18 -4.59
C GLY A 266 15.76 2.88 -5.68
N MET A 267 15.53 4.17 -5.50
CA MET A 267 14.70 5.01 -6.36
C MET A 267 15.54 5.99 -7.17
N LEU A 268 15.10 6.29 -8.39
CA LEU A 268 15.68 7.31 -9.25
C LEU A 268 14.94 8.65 -9.09
N GLU A 269 15.64 9.75 -9.35
CA GLU A 269 14.98 11.04 -9.50
C GLU A 269 14.15 11.09 -10.80
N GLU A 270 13.07 11.89 -10.76
CA GLU A 270 12.15 12.09 -11.88
C GLU A 270 12.86 12.40 -13.21
N ALA A 271 13.96 13.18 -13.17
CA ALA A 271 14.71 13.56 -14.37
C ALA A 271 15.30 12.37 -15.14
N TYR A 272 15.54 11.24 -14.47
CA TYR A 272 16.18 10.05 -15.07
C TYR A 272 15.17 8.95 -15.43
N CYS A 273 13.94 9.04 -14.91
CA CYS A 273 12.81 8.18 -15.26
C CYS A 273 11.49 8.99 -15.25
N PRO A 274 11.26 9.87 -16.24
CA PRO A 274 10.10 10.76 -16.21
C PRO A 274 8.76 10.02 -16.22
N TYR A 275 7.81 10.53 -15.45
CA TYR A 275 6.47 9.97 -15.35
C TYR A 275 5.70 10.09 -16.67
N LYS A 276 5.12 8.97 -17.12
CA LYS A 276 4.33 8.90 -18.35
C LYS A 276 2.84 8.62 -18.13
N GLY A 277 2.46 8.16 -16.93
CA GLY A 277 1.07 7.78 -16.66
C GLY A 277 0.59 6.55 -17.43
N GLU A 278 1.50 5.65 -17.82
CA GLU A 278 1.21 4.40 -18.53
C GLU A 278 2.21 3.31 -18.15
N ASP A 279 1.85 2.04 -18.42
CA ASP A 279 2.73 0.88 -18.25
C ASP A 279 3.79 0.81 -19.37
N ALA A 280 4.75 1.73 -19.31
CA ALA A 280 5.86 1.77 -20.23
C ALA A 280 6.88 0.65 -19.95
N PRO A 281 7.63 0.17 -20.97
CA PRO A 281 8.76 -0.73 -20.75
C PRO A 281 9.75 -0.15 -19.73
N CYS A 282 10.31 -1.01 -18.87
CA CYS A 282 11.29 -0.63 -17.85
C CYS A 282 12.61 -0.16 -18.48
N GLN A 283 12.67 1.11 -18.83
CA GLN A 283 13.78 1.77 -19.51
C GLN A 283 14.01 3.14 -18.89
N PHE A 284 15.20 3.37 -18.36
CA PHE A 284 15.61 4.62 -17.72
C PHE A 284 17.11 4.84 -17.89
N GLN A 285 17.55 6.07 -17.66
CA GLN A 285 18.97 6.39 -17.71
C GLN A 285 19.67 5.91 -16.42
N PRO A 286 20.81 5.20 -16.51
CA PRO A 286 21.57 4.82 -15.32
C PRO A 286 21.98 6.05 -14.51
N HIS A 287 21.62 6.09 -13.24
CA HIS A 287 21.98 7.17 -12.32
C HIS A 287 22.05 6.68 -10.87
N ALA A 288 22.59 7.53 -9.99
CA ALA A 288 22.60 7.29 -8.55
C ALA A 288 21.17 7.08 -8.03
N ARG A 289 21.02 6.15 -7.09
CA ARG A 289 19.74 5.79 -6.50
C ARG A 289 19.69 6.23 -5.04
N TYR A 290 18.50 6.62 -4.59
CA TYR A 290 18.20 6.86 -3.18
C TYR A 290 17.66 5.59 -2.57
N PHE A 291 18.26 5.17 -1.45
CA PHE A 291 17.88 3.94 -0.77
C PHE A 291 17.08 4.23 0.51
N THR A 292 16.30 3.26 0.96
CA THR A 292 15.57 3.33 2.23
C THR A 292 16.32 2.53 3.31
N SER A 293 16.67 3.18 4.41
CA SER A 293 17.38 2.49 5.51
C SER A 293 16.45 1.67 6.39
N ASP A 294 15.22 2.13 6.58
CA ASP A 294 14.23 1.49 7.45
C ASP A 294 12.81 1.78 6.96
N TYR A 295 11.90 0.85 7.17
CA TYR A 295 10.48 1.00 6.84
C TYR A 295 9.61 0.08 7.68
N GLN A 296 8.40 0.54 7.99
CA GLN A 296 7.43 -0.24 8.75
C GLN A 296 6.01 0.30 8.56
N TYR A 297 5.02 -0.52 8.88
CA TYR A 297 3.71 0.01 9.23
C TYR A 297 3.80 0.78 10.54
N VAL A 298 3.08 1.89 10.65
CA VAL A 298 2.97 2.62 11.92
C VAL A 298 2.36 1.70 12.98
N GLY A 299 3.05 1.53 14.10
CA GLY A 299 2.70 0.53 15.13
C GLY A 299 3.39 -0.83 14.98
N GLY A 300 4.21 -1.01 13.94
CA GLY A 300 5.13 -2.14 13.76
C GLY A 300 4.63 -3.25 12.83
N PHE A 301 3.32 -3.35 12.59
CA PHE A 301 2.74 -4.33 11.66
C PHE A 301 1.36 -3.87 11.19
N TYR A 302 0.88 -4.47 10.09
CA TYR A 302 -0.44 -4.19 9.55
C TYR A 302 -1.56 -4.52 10.55
N GLY A 303 -2.39 -3.52 10.87
CA GLY A 303 -3.43 -3.60 11.90
C GLY A 303 -3.03 -3.06 13.27
N ALA A 304 -1.81 -2.55 13.44
CA ALA A 304 -1.35 -1.88 14.67
C ALA A 304 -1.51 -0.34 14.63
N CYS A 305 -1.83 0.21 13.46
CA CYS A 305 -1.91 1.65 13.22
C CYS A 305 -3.04 2.31 14.02
N ASN A 306 -2.82 3.55 14.49
CA ASN A 306 -3.83 4.38 15.11
C ASN A 306 -3.44 5.86 15.06
N GLU A 307 -4.42 6.76 15.27
CA GLU A 307 -4.26 8.21 15.21
C GLU A 307 -3.07 8.74 16.03
N ALA A 308 -2.92 8.25 17.27
CA ALA A 308 -1.91 8.76 18.19
C ALA A 308 -0.49 8.37 17.76
N LEU A 309 -0.30 7.12 17.30
CA LEU A 309 0.96 6.68 16.71
C LEU A 309 1.28 7.42 15.41
N MET A 310 0.27 7.66 14.56
CA MET A 310 0.46 8.44 13.32
C MET A 310 0.90 9.88 13.62
N ARG A 311 0.34 10.53 14.64
CA ARG A 311 0.79 11.87 15.05
C ARG A 311 2.22 11.88 15.57
N LEU A 312 2.59 10.86 16.36
CA LEU A 312 3.96 10.70 16.85
C LEU A 312 4.95 10.51 15.69
N ASP A 313 4.61 9.62 14.75
CA ASP A 313 5.45 9.34 13.58
C ASP A 313 5.56 10.58 12.69
N LEU A 314 4.44 11.26 12.41
CA LEU A 314 4.42 12.45 11.57
C LEU A 314 5.36 13.54 12.07
N ILE A 315 5.41 13.78 13.38
CA ILE A 315 6.26 14.82 13.96
C ILE A 315 7.72 14.38 14.02
N ASN A 316 7.99 13.13 14.35
CA ASN A 316 9.35 12.66 14.58
C ASN A 316 10.08 12.29 13.28
N ASN A 317 9.35 11.76 12.30
CA ASN A 317 9.91 11.12 11.11
C ASN A 317 9.50 11.80 9.80
N GLY A 318 8.56 12.75 9.83
CA GLY A 318 8.10 13.49 8.64
C GLY A 318 6.77 12.98 8.08
N PRO A 319 6.37 13.44 6.88
CA PRO A 319 5.11 13.05 6.25
C PRO A 319 4.90 11.53 6.17
N VAL A 320 3.66 11.08 6.45
CA VAL A 320 3.31 9.65 6.58
C VAL A 320 2.43 9.23 5.41
N VAL A 321 2.78 8.12 4.74
CA VAL A 321 1.94 7.60 3.65
C VAL A 321 0.80 6.79 4.24
N VAL A 322 -0.43 6.99 3.76
CA VAL A 322 -1.63 6.29 4.22
C VAL A 322 -2.43 5.78 3.04
N GLY A 323 -3.26 4.77 3.29
CA GLY A 323 -4.34 4.36 2.40
C GLY A 323 -5.68 4.74 3.00
N PHE A 324 -6.64 5.17 2.18
CA PHE A 324 -8.03 5.39 2.61
C PHE A 324 -8.99 4.97 1.50
N GLN A 325 -10.27 4.84 1.84
CA GLN A 325 -11.31 4.47 0.90
C GLN A 325 -11.87 5.71 0.20
N VAL A 326 -11.81 5.71 -1.13
CA VAL A 326 -12.44 6.75 -1.95
C VAL A 326 -13.86 6.31 -2.27
N TYR A 327 -14.80 7.13 -1.82
CA TYR A 327 -16.21 7.06 -2.21
C TYR A 327 -16.50 8.07 -3.33
N ASP A 328 -17.64 7.92 -3.97
CA ASP A 328 -18.10 8.80 -5.04
C ASP A 328 -18.26 10.28 -4.59
N ASP A 329 -18.70 10.53 -3.37
CA ASP A 329 -18.80 11.88 -2.82
C ASP A 329 -17.44 12.59 -2.70
N PHE A 330 -16.37 11.84 -2.46
CA PHE A 330 -15.00 12.37 -2.39
C PHE A 330 -14.50 12.89 -3.75
N MET A 331 -14.98 12.31 -4.85
CA MET A 331 -14.64 12.80 -6.21
C MET A 331 -15.05 14.25 -6.42
N TYR A 332 -16.03 14.74 -5.64
CA TYR A 332 -16.53 16.10 -5.69
C TYR A 332 -15.95 17.01 -4.59
N TYR A 333 -15.05 16.53 -3.73
CA TYR A 333 -14.46 17.35 -2.65
C TYR A 333 -13.84 18.65 -3.18
N SER A 334 -14.15 19.77 -2.53
CA SER A 334 -13.59 21.09 -2.85
C SER A 334 -12.83 21.73 -1.70
N SER A 335 -13.38 21.70 -0.48
CA SER A 335 -12.77 22.36 0.68
C SER A 335 -13.46 21.93 1.98
N GLY A 336 -12.83 22.21 3.12
CA GLY A 336 -13.33 21.89 4.46
C GLY A 336 -12.88 20.52 4.94
N VAL A 337 -13.43 20.06 6.07
CA VAL A 337 -13.06 18.77 6.68
C VAL A 337 -13.99 17.69 6.14
N TYR A 338 -13.50 16.91 5.19
CA TYR A 338 -14.21 15.80 4.58
C TYR A 338 -14.62 14.77 5.64
N HIS A 339 -15.85 14.31 5.49
CA HIS A 339 -16.37 13.09 6.09
C HIS A 339 -17.34 12.48 5.07
N HIS A 340 -17.34 11.16 4.96
CA HIS A 340 -18.23 10.47 4.03
C HIS A 340 -19.69 10.70 4.43
N THR A 341 -20.53 10.96 3.44
CA THR A 341 -21.94 11.32 3.64
C THR A 341 -22.89 10.14 3.49
N GLY A 342 -22.44 9.03 2.89
CA GLY A 342 -23.29 7.91 2.49
C GLY A 342 -24.28 8.24 1.35
N LEU A 343 -24.06 9.36 0.64
CA LEU A 343 -24.81 9.69 -0.56
C LEU A 343 -24.18 9.00 -1.77
N ASP A 344 -24.99 8.26 -2.52
CA ASP A 344 -24.55 7.58 -3.74
C ASP A 344 -24.94 8.38 -5.01
N ASP A 345 -24.03 8.49 -5.98
CA ASP A 345 -24.24 9.05 -7.31
C ASP A 345 -24.80 7.99 -8.26
N VAL A 346 -26.12 7.81 -8.25
CA VAL A 346 -26.80 6.80 -9.09
C VAL A 346 -26.53 6.98 -10.60
N PHE A 347 -26.09 8.16 -11.05
CA PHE A 347 -25.75 8.41 -12.46
C PHE A 347 -24.32 7.97 -12.82
N ASN A 348 -23.48 7.73 -11.82
CA ASN A 348 -22.09 7.39 -11.98
C ASN A 348 -21.78 6.11 -11.19
N PRO A 349 -21.57 4.96 -11.85
CA PRO A 349 -21.33 3.70 -11.17
C PRO A 349 -19.90 3.61 -10.61
N PHE A 350 -19.32 4.76 -10.20
CA PHE A 350 -18.01 4.82 -9.59
C PHE A 350 -17.96 3.87 -8.41
N GLU A 351 -16.93 3.04 -8.45
CA GLU A 351 -16.81 1.92 -7.55
C GLU A 351 -15.83 2.27 -6.43
N GLN A 352 -16.17 1.95 -5.18
CA GLN A 352 -15.30 2.25 -4.03
C GLN A 352 -13.89 1.67 -4.24
N THR A 353 -12.86 2.49 -4.04
CA THR A 353 -11.45 2.14 -4.31
C THR A 353 -10.57 2.38 -3.08
N ASN A 354 -9.34 1.85 -3.10
CA ASN A 354 -8.31 2.09 -2.09
C ASN A 354 -7.27 3.08 -2.61
N HIS A 355 -7.17 4.27 -2.03
CA HIS A 355 -6.28 5.31 -2.54
C HIS A 355 -5.13 5.60 -1.57
N ALA A 356 -3.90 5.64 -2.09
CA ALA A 356 -2.70 5.97 -1.33
C ALA A 356 -2.37 7.47 -1.44
N VAL A 357 -2.21 8.12 -0.29
CA VAL A 357 -1.98 9.58 -0.17
C VAL A 357 -0.99 9.88 0.95
N LEU A 358 -0.54 11.13 1.07
CA LEU A 358 0.49 11.51 2.04
C LEU A 358 -0.05 12.49 3.07
N ILE A 359 -0.10 12.11 4.34
CA ILE A 359 -0.39 13.02 5.45
C ILE A 359 0.81 13.92 5.69
N VAL A 360 0.58 15.24 5.68
CA VAL A 360 1.62 16.26 5.86
C VAL A 360 1.40 17.10 7.12
N GLY A 361 0.25 16.97 7.77
CA GLY A 361 -0.10 17.79 8.93
C GLY A 361 -1.39 17.34 9.59
N TYR A 362 -1.72 18.00 10.70
CA TYR A 362 -3.01 17.86 11.38
C TYR A 362 -3.38 19.15 12.10
N GLY A 363 -4.67 19.29 12.40
CA GLY A 363 -5.14 20.40 13.20
C GLY A 363 -6.55 20.22 13.74
N HIS A 364 -7.12 21.35 14.13
CA HIS A 364 -8.50 21.50 14.60
C HIS A 364 -9.13 22.67 13.86
N ASP A 365 -10.24 22.42 13.17
CA ASP A 365 -10.97 23.44 12.43
C ASP A 365 -12.01 24.08 13.36
N ALA A 366 -11.74 25.31 13.80
CA ALA A 366 -12.58 26.00 14.79
C ALA A 366 -14.02 26.27 14.31
N THR A 367 -14.24 26.37 12.99
CA THR A 367 -15.55 26.62 12.38
C THR A 367 -16.43 25.39 12.46
N SER A 368 -15.88 24.23 12.13
CA SER A 368 -16.57 22.95 12.13
C SER A 368 -16.53 22.24 13.49
N GLY A 369 -15.57 22.58 14.34
CA GLY A 369 -15.27 21.89 15.60
C GLY A 369 -14.65 20.50 15.39
N LEU A 370 -14.14 20.20 14.19
CA LEU A 370 -13.58 18.90 13.84
C LEU A 370 -12.06 18.91 13.86
N ASP A 371 -11.51 17.86 14.42
CA ASP A 371 -10.11 17.48 14.25
C ASP A 371 -9.90 16.93 12.83
N PHE A 372 -8.79 17.30 12.19
CA PHE A 372 -8.48 16.88 10.83
C PHE A 372 -7.02 16.48 10.63
N TRP A 373 -6.81 15.65 9.61
CA TRP A 373 -5.54 15.46 8.92
C TRP A 373 -5.46 16.39 7.70
N THR A 374 -4.29 16.97 7.45
CA THR A 374 -3.96 17.64 6.19
C THR A 374 -3.27 16.65 5.29
N VAL A 375 -3.83 16.41 4.11
CA VAL A 375 -3.41 15.32 3.24
C VAL A 375 -3.08 15.86 1.85
N LYS A 376 -1.88 15.53 1.38
CA LYS A 376 -1.42 15.76 0.01
C LYS A 376 -2.01 14.68 -0.88
N ASN A 377 -2.85 15.07 -1.83
CA ASN A 377 -3.32 14.19 -2.88
C ASN A 377 -2.36 14.27 -4.08
N SER A 378 -2.69 13.53 -5.13
CA SER A 378 -1.94 13.51 -6.37
C SER A 378 -2.87 13.58 -7.58
N TRP A 379 -3.98 14.31 -7.49
CA TRP A 379 -4.90 14.53 -8.61
C TRP A 379 -4.73 15.90 -9.29
N GLY A 380 -3.53 16.46 -9.20
CA GLY A 380 -3.23 17.81 -9.67
C GLY A 380 -3.64 18.92 -8.68
N GLU A 381 -3.09 20.12 -8.88
CA GLU A 381 -3.31 21.28 -8.01
C GLU A 381 -4.73 21.84 -8.13
N GLU A 382 -5.38 21.64 -9.28
CA GLU A 382 -6.75 22.10 -9.52
C GLU A 382 -7.78 21.36 -8.67
N TRP A 383 -7.44 20.20 -8.11
CA TRP A 383 -8.34 19.41 -7.29
C TRP A 383 -8.25 19.80 -5.80
N GLY A 384 -9.40 19.85 -5.12
CA GLY A 384 -9.49 20.10 -3.68
C GLY A 384 -9.00 21.50 -3.29
N GLU A 385 -8.21 21.55 -2.21
CA GLU A 385 -7.57 22.74 -1.64
C GLU A 385 -6.12 22.82 -2.17
N ASP A 386 -5.95 23.27 -3.41
CA ASP A 386 -4.64 23.36 -4.10
C ASP A 386 -3.90 22.01 -4.18
N GLY A 387 -4.63 20.94 -4.51
CA GLY A 387 -4.14 19.55 -4.52
C GLY A 387 -4.12 18.86 -3.17
N TYR A 388 -4.53 19.55 -2.10
CA TYR A 388 -4.69 18.99 -0.76
C TYR A 388 -6.15 18.75 -0.41
N PHE A 389 -6.37 17.99 0.65
CA PHE A 389 -7.65 17.91 1.32
C PHE A 389 -7.46 17.79 2.83
N ARG A 390 -8.52 18.13 3.55
CA ARG A 390 -8.64 17.86 4.98
C ARG A 390 -9.69 16.79 5.20
N ILE A 391 -9.40 15.82 6.05
CA ILE A 391 -10.29 14.71 6.40
C ILE A 391 -10.33 14.54 7.91
N ARG A 392 -11.49 14.15 8.43
CA ARG A 392 -11.72 13.97 9.86
C ARG A 392 -10.67 13.02 10.49
N ARG A 393 -10.13 13.43 11.64
CA ARG A 393 -9.11 12.69 12.40
C ARG A 393 -9.68 12.13 13.71
N GLY A 394 -9.18 10.96 14.12
CA GLY A 394 -9.42 10.34 15.43
C GLY A 394 -10.60 9.36 15.48
N ASN A 395 -11.20 9.05 14.33
CA ASN A 395 -12.30 8.10 14.20
C ASN A 395 -12.12 7.13 13.03
N ASP A 396 -10.91 7.03 12.48
CA ASP A 396 -10.60 6.18 11.34
C ASP A 396 -11.50 6.44 10.11
N GLU A 397 -11.76 7.72 9.83
CA GLU A 397 -12.61 8.14 8.71
C GLU A 397 -12.10 7.53 7.39
N CYS A 398 -12.97 6.78 6.71
CA CYS A 398 -12.64 6.06 5.47
C CYS A 398 -11.39 5.16 5.59
N ALA A 399 -11.12 4.59 6.77
CA ALA A 399 -9.96 3.74 7.05
C ALA A 399 -8.58 4.44 6.92
N ILE A 400 -8.54 5.79 6.96
CA ILE A 400 -7.29 6.54 6.79
C ILE A 400 -6.27 6.29 7.92
N GLU A 401 -6.70 5.74 9.06
CA GLU A 401 -5.88 5.47 10.23
C GLU A 401 -5.52 3.96 10.35
N SER A 402 -5.77 3.17 9.30
CA SER A 402 -5.62 1.70 9.32
C SER A 402 -4.31 1.18 8.74
N ILE A 403 -3.72 1.85 7.74
CA ILE A 403 -2.60 1.31 6.94
C ILE A 403 -1.47 2.33 6.73
N ALA A 404 -1.18 3.16 7.74
CA ALA A 404 -0.09 4.11 7.64
C ALA A 404 1.28 3.43 7.56
N VAL A 405 2.13 3.91 6.66
CA VAL A 405 3.49 3.41 6.39
C VAL A 405 4.48 4.54 6.57
N THR A 406 5.58 4.23 7.23
CA THR A 406 6.73 5.12 7.38
C THR A 406 7.96 4.48 6.75
N ALA A 407 8.81 5.29 6.12
CA ALA A 407 10.04 4.87 5.46
C ALA A 407 11.09 5.96 5.59
N THR A 408 12.31 5.58 5.97
CA THR A 408 13.42 6.51 6.20
C THR A 408 14.35 6.51 4.99
N PRO A 409 14.34 7.55 4.15
CA PRO A 409 15.26 7.64 3.03
C PRO A 409 16.69 7.93 3.52
N ILE A 410 17.68 7.38 2.84
CA ILE A 410 19.09 7.72 3.00
C ILE A 410 19.37 8.93 2.10
N PRO A 411 19.51 10.15 2.66
CA PRO A 411 19.84 11.31 1.85
C PRO A 411 21.24 11.14 1.27
N GLN A 412 21.47 11.71 0.08
CA GLN A 412 22.84 11.87 -0.40
C GLN A 412 23.57 12.81 0.56
N LEU A 413 24.55 12.29 1.28
CA LEU A 413 25.46 13.11 2.06
C LEU A 413 26.23 13.99 1.07
N TRP A 414 25.96 15.29 1.07
CA TRP A 414 26.74 16.26 0.31
C TRP A 414 28.15 16.35 0.90
N TRP A 415 29.03 15.41 0.56
CA TRP A 415 30.45 15.69 0.60
C TRP A 415 30.77 16.65 -0.55
N LYS A 416 30.63 17.96 -0.31
CA LYS A 416 31.40 18.96 -1.05
C LYS A 416 32.87 18.77 -0.68
N GLY A 417 33.46 17.70 -1.23
CA GLY A 417 34.90 17.53 -1.23
C GLY A 417 35.52 18.71 -1.94
N ARG A 418 36.25 19.52 -1.17
CA ARG A 418 37.32 20.31 -1.76
C ARG A 418 38.27 19.33 -2.45
N GLY A 419 38.36 19.45 -3.77
CA GLY A 419 39.48 18.96 -4.54
C GLY A 419 39.42 17.48 -4.91
N SER A 420 39.36 17.25 -6.21
CA SER A 420 40.02 16.13 -6.87
C SER A 420 41.41 15.88 -6.27
N GLY A 421 41.57 14.75 -5.61
CA GLY A 421 42.85 14.19 -5.20
C GLY A 421 42.74 12.69 -5.30
N THR A 422 43.33 12.16 -6.36
CA THR A 422 43.61 10.74 -6.59
C THR A 422 44.16 10.05 -5.33
N TRP A 423 43.66 8.84 -5.03
CA TRP A 423 44.41 7.81 -4.33
C TRP A 423 44.43 6.56 -5.20
#